data_AF-A0A1F9MK12-F1
#
_entry.id   AF-A0A1F9MK12-F1
#
_cell.length_a   1.000
_cell.length_b   1.000
_cell.length_c   1.000
_cell.angle_alpha   90.00
_cell.angle_beta   90.00
_cell.angle_gamma   90.00
#
_symmetry.space_group_name_H-M   'P 1'
#
loop_
_entity.id
_entity.type
_entity.pdbx_description
1 polymer ?
#
loop_
_entity_poly.entity_id
_entity_poly.type
_entity_poly.pdbx_seq_one_letter_code
_entity_poly.pdbx_strand_id
1 'polypeptide(L)'
;MKIAYLPANTPNTPNIGVLSLSTENISSEAATKYRGLRQWNFAKIKKDYEDIGDFFDDALKPLRVKLREETKAVALRATPVFENFVKGACRDPKVAQVVMEHVREKVNPRFEGVQYTVCENPLVLLNMVDFLYLKVYFVDPH
;
A
#
# COMPACT_ATOMS: atom_id res chain seq x y z
N MET A 1 -10.74 3.51 -6.02
CA MET A 1 -10.30 2.39 -6.87
C MET A 1 -9.71 2.99 -8.13
N LYS A 2 -8.56 2.50 -8.58
CA LYS A 2 -7.93 2.89 -9.85
C LYS A 2 -7.69 1.62 -10.67
N ILE A 3 -7.95 1.68 -11.96
CA ILE A 3 -7.67 0.61 -12.93
C ILE A 3 -6.60 1.14 -13.87
N ALA A 4 -5.53 0.38 -14.05
CA ALA A 4 -4.45 0.69 -14.98
C ALA A 4 -4.12 -0.53 -15.83
N TYR A 5 -3.61 -0.28 -17.03
CA TYR A 5 -3.19 -1.31 -17.98
C TYR A 5 -1.71 -1.10 -18.31
N LEU A 6 -0.93 -2.16 -18.19
CA LEU A 6 0.46 -2.18 -18.62
C LEU A 6 0.51 -2.92 -19.96
N PRO A 7 0.77 -2.21 -21.07
CA PRO A 7 0.82 -2.82 -22.39
C PRO A 7 2.02 -3.75 -22.51
N ALA A 8 1.83 -4.85 -23.23
CA ALA A 8 2.92 -5.71 -23.65
C ALA A 8 3.84 -4.98 -24.63
N ASN A 9 5.16 -5.07 -24.38
CA ASN A 9 6.18 -4.50 -25.27
C ASN A 9 6.66 -5.48 -26.35
N THR A 10 6.05 -6.66 -26.44
CA THR A 10 6.41 -7.74 -27.37
C THR A 10 5.16 -8.33 -28.01
N PRO A 11 5.18 -8.66 -29.32
CA PRO A 11 4.09 -9.35 -30.00
C PRO A 11 3.73 -10.66 -29.28
N ASN A 12 2.44 -11.00 -29.23
CA ASN A 12 1.90 -12.23 -28.64
C ASN A 12 2.17 -12.41 -27.13
N THR A 13 2.55 -11.34 -26.42
CA THR A 13 2.61 -11.32 -24.95
C THR A 13 1.31 -10.69 -24.43
N PRO A 14 0.63 -11.30 -23.45
CA PRO A 14 -0.61 -10.72 -22.92
C PRO A 14 -0.33 -9.45 -22.12
N ASN A 15 -1.32 -8.56 -22.06
CA ASN A 15 -1.26 -7.35 -21.27
C ASN A 15 -1.35 -7.67 -19.77
N ILE A 16 -0.91 -6.76 -18.91
CA ILE A 16 -1.08 -6.88 -17.46
C ILE A 16 -2.07 -5.83 -17.00
N GLY A 17 -3.22 -6.27 -16.53
CA GLY A 17 -4.19 -5.42 -15.85
C GLY A 17 -3.79 -5.23 -14.38
N VAL A 18 -3.98 -4.01 -13.87
CA VAL A 18 -3.71 -3.66 -12.48
C VAL A 18 -4.94 -3.00 -11.86
N LEU A 19 -5.56 -3.67 -10.89
CA LEU A 19 -6.58 -3.07 -10.03
C LEU A 19 -5.92 -2.57 -8.75
N SER A 20 -6.23 -1.34 -8.32
CA SER A 20 -5.71 -0.79 -7.07
C SER A 20 -6.79 -0.17 -6.20
N LEU A 21 -6.73 -0.51 -4.91
CA LEU A 21 -7.45 0.13 -3.83
C LEU A 21 -6.43 0.65 -2.81
N SER A 22 -6.50 1.92 -2.45
CA SER A 22 -5.54 2.53 -1.52
C SER A 22 -6.21 3.54 -0.60
N THR A 23 -5.54 3.82 0.51
CA THR A 23 -5.90 4.84 1.50
C THR A 23 -5.09 6.13 1.32
N GLU A 24 -4.47 6.31 0.15
CA GLU A 24 -3.51 7.38 -0.15
C GLU A 24 -4.07 8.80 -0.04
N ASN A 25 -5.40 8.96 0.01
CA ASN A 25 -6.09 10.25 0.07
C ASN A 25 -6.44 10.70 1.50
N ILE A 26 -5.99 9.98 2.53
CA ILE A 26 -6.26 10.37 3.93
C ILE A 26 -5.68 11.77 4.22
N SER A 27 -6.48 12.65 4.80
CA SER A 27 -6.16 14.07 4.96
C SER A 27 -5.72 14.44 6.39
N SER A 28 -5.13 13.49 7.12
CA SER A 28 -4.62 13.77 8.47
C SER A 28 -3.40 14.70 8.43
N GLU A 29 -3.11 15.32 9.57
CA GLU A 29 -1.90 16.12 9.76
C GLU A 29 -0.64 15.27 9.49
N ALA A 30 -0.61 14.02 9.99
CA ALA A 30 0.49 13.09 9.77
C ALA A 30 0.68 12.78 8.28
N ALA A 31 -0.40 12.58 7.54
CA ALA A 31 -0.34 12.30 6.10
C ALA A 31 0.14 13.51 5.30
N THR A 32 -0.32 14.70 5.67
CA THR A 32 0.13 15.95 5.07
C THR A 32 1.62 16.16 5.30
N LYS A 33 2.09 15.98 6.54
CA LYS A 33 3.51 16.09 6.90
C LYS A 33 4.36 15.05 6.16
N TYR A 34 3.93 13.78 6.14
CA TYR A 34 4.65 12.72 5.44
C TYR A 34 4.81 13.01 3.94
N ARG A 35 3.73 13.44 3.27
CA ARG A 35 3.78 13.82 1.84
C ARG A 35 4.72 15.01 1.62
N GLY A 36 4.70 16.00 2.51
CA GLY A 36 5.62 17.14 2.46
C GLY A 36 7.09 16.72 2.57
N LEU A 37 7.43 15.87 3.55
CA LEU A 37 8.80 15.38 3.72
C LEU A 37 9.27 14.54 2.52
N ARG A 38 8.38 13.77 1.89
CA ARG A 38 8.70 12.97 0.69
C ARG A 38 9.07 13.81 -0.54
N GLN A 39 8.74 15.10 -0.54
CA GLN A 39 9.09 16.04 -1.61
C GLN A 39 10.42 16.76 -1.35
N TRP A 40 11.04 16.57 -0.18
CA TRP A 40 12.30 17.22 0.14
C TRP A 40 13.42 16.64 -0.70
N ASN A 41 14.26 17.52 -1.25
CA ASN A 41 15.50 17.11 -1.88
C ASN A 41 16.60 16.88 -0.82
N PHE A 42 17.69 16.26 -1.25
CA PHE A 42 18.80 15.93 -0.35
C PHE A 42 19.45 17.16 0.32
N ALA A 43 19.52 18.29 -0.40
CA ALA A 43 20.06 19.53 0.16
C ALA A 43 19.21 20.07 1.31
N LYS A 44 17.88 19.97 1.19
CA LYS A 44 16.93 20.35 2.24
C LYS A 44 17.02 19.40 3.43
N ILE A 45 17.15 18.09 3.19
CA ILE A 45 17.32 17.09 4.25
C ILE A 45 18.59 17.38 5.06
N LYS A 46 19.74 17.56 4.41
CA LYS A 46 21.03 17.88 5.05
C LYS A 46 21.07 19.18 5.85
N LYS A 47 20.11 20.09 5.62
CA LYS A 47 20.01 21.33 6.39
C LYS A 47 19.40 21.09 7.77
N ASP A 48 18.46 20.16 7.85
CA ASP A 48 17.61 19.94 9.02
C ASP A 48 17.96 18.63 9.77
N TYR A 49 18.78 17.76 9.17
CA TYR A 49 19.23 16.46 9.71
C TYR A 49 20.73 16.24 9.44
N GLU A 50 21.44 15.54 10.35
CA GLU A 50 22.88 15.28 10.24
C GLU A 50 23.19 14.38 9.02
N ASP A 51 22.39 13.33 8.84
CA ASP A 51 22.44 12.50 7.65
C ASP A 51 21.05 12.04 7.17
N ILE A 52 21.07 11.17 6.14
CA ILE A 52 19.84 10.62 5.57
C ILE A 52 19.20 9.55 6.47
N GLY A 53 20.01 8.85 7.28
CA GLY A 53 19.54 7.87 8.26
C GLY A 53 18.67 8.53 9.32
N ASP A 54 19.13 9.62 9.90
CA ASP A 54 18.38 10.41 10.90
C ASP A 54 17.07 10.95 10.32
N PHE A 55 17.09 11.41 9.06
CA PHE A 55 15.85 11.80 8.38
C PHE A 55 14.85 10.64 8.29
N PHE A 56 15.31 9.42 8.00
CA PHE A 56 14.44 8.26 7.97
C PHE A 56 13.95 7.84 9.36
N ASP A 57 14.85 7.76 10.35
CA ASP A 57 14.55 7.25 11.68
C ASP A 57 13.79 8.26 12.56
N ASP A 58 14.13 9.54 12.50
CA ASP A 58 13.52 10.57 13.36
C ASP A 58 12.34 11.26 12.69
N ALA A 59 12.40 11.49 11.37
CA ALA A 59 11.33 12.21 10.67
C ALA A 59 10.26 11.26 10.11
N LEU A 60 10.67 10.31 9.27
CA LEU A 60 9.72 9.51 8.47
C LEU A 60 9.14 8.33 9.25
N LYS A 61 9.95 7.61 10.01
CA LYS A 61 9.52 6.39 10.71
C LYS A 61 8.39 6.62 11.72
N PRO A 62 8.44 7.64 12.60
CA PRO A 62 7.32 7.93 13.50
C PRO A 62 6.03 8.26 12.75
N LEU A 63 6.15 8.98 11.63
CA LEU A 63 5.01 9.31 10.77
C LEU A 63 4.43 8.07 10.10
N ARG A 64 5.28 7.19 9.56
CA ARG A 64 4.81 5.93 8.95
C ARG A 64 4.08 5.05 9.94
N VAL A 65 4.54 4.96 11.20
CA VAL A 65 3.81 4.21 12.24
C VAL A 65 2.42 4.79 12.45
N LYS A 66 2.29 6.12 12.60
CA LYS A 66 0.98 6.79 12.71
C LYS A 66 0.10 6.56 11.49
N LEU A 67 0.65 6.68 10.28
CA LEU A 67 -0.09 6.44 9.04
C LEU A 67 -0.59 5.01 8.93
N ARG A 68 0.19 4.03 9.38
CA ARG A 68 -0.25 2.64 9.42
C ARG A 68 -1.44 2.46 10.35
N GLU A 69 -1.42 3.06 11.54
CA GLU A 69 -2.55 3.02 12.46
C GLU A 69 -3.80 3.68 11.85
N GLU A 70 -3.64 4.87 11.25
CA GLU A 70 -4.74 5.60 10.62
C GLU A 70 -5.35 4.84 9.43
N THR A 71 -4.50 4.31 8.54
CA THR A 71 -4.95 3.60 7.34
C THR A 71 -5.49 2.22 7.65
N LYS A 72 -4.96 1.53 8.66
CA LYS A 72 -5.58 0.35 9.26
C LYS A 72 -6.97 0.68 9.77
N ALA A 73 -7.14 1.75 10.54
CA ALA A 73 -8.43 2.14 11.08
C ALA A 73 -9.44 2.46 9.97
N VAL A 74 -9.01 3.11 8.88
CA VAL A 74 -9.83 3.32 7.68
C VAL A 74 -10.23 1.98 7.04
N ALA A 75 -9.28 1.08 6.80
CA ALA A 75 -9.55 -0.22 6.19
C ALA A 75 -10.51 -1.07 7.03
N LEU A 76 -10.36 -1.07 8.36
CA LEU A 76 -11.28 -1.76 9.26
C LEU A 76 -12.69 -1.17 9.24
N ARG A 77 -12.84 0.17 9.25
CA ARG A 77 -14.17 0.81 9.09
C ARG A 77 -14.79 0.52 7.73
N ALA A 78 -13.98 0.38 6.70
CA ALA A 78 -14.38 0.09 5.33
C ALA A 78 -14.22 -1.39 4.96
N THR A 79 -14.26 -2.31 5.93
CA THR A 79 -14.06 -3.76 5.70
C THR A 79 -14.86 -4.29 4.49
N PRO A 80 -16.16 -3.97 4.33
CA PRO A 80 -16.93 -4.45 3.18
C PRO A 80 -16.37 -3.99 1.82
N VAL A 81 -15.77 -2.79 1.76
CA VAL A 81 -15.17 -2.27 0.51
C VAL A 81 -13.93 -3.07 0.12
N PHE A 82 -13.06 -3.35 1.10
CA PHE A 82 -11.85 -4.13 0.87
C PHE A 82 -12.17 -5.58 0.52
N GLU A 83 -13.08 -6.21 1.26
CA GLU A 83 -13.51 -7.57 0.95
C GLU A 83 -14.16 -7.68 -0.43
N ASN A 84 -15.07 -6.78 -0.78
CA ASN A 84 -15.75 -6.80 -2.08
C ASN A 84 -14.78 -6.53 -3.23
N PHE A 85 -13.80 -5.64 -3.03
CA PHE A 85 -12.75 -5.41 -4.02
C PHE A 85 -11.94 -6.69 -4.27
N VAL A 86 -11.51 -7.39 -3.22
CA VAL A 86 -10.77 -8.66 -3.38
C VAL A 86 -11.64 -9.74 -3.99
N LYS A 87 -12.88 -9.92 -3.52
CA LYS A 87 -13.82 -10.93 -4.04
C LYS A 87 -14.17 -10.69 -5.52
N GLY A 88 -14.24 -9.43 -5.95
CA GLY A 88 -14.46 -9.09 -7.36
C GLY A 88 -13.25 -9.38 -8.24
N ALA A 89 -12.04 -9.34 -7.67
CA ALA A 89 -10.79 -9.53 -8.40
C ALA A 89 -10.26 -10.97 -8.34
N CYS A 90 -10.62 -11.74 -7.32
CA CYS A 90 -10.11 -13.09 -7.03
C CYS A 90 -11.26 -14.09 -6.90
N ARG A 91 -11.14 -15.25 -7.55
CA ARG A 91 -12.14 -16.33 -7.46
C ARG A 91 -12.11 -17.08 -6.13
N ASP A 92 -10.95 -17.17 -5.49
CA ASP A 92 -10.82 -17.84 -4.20
C ASP A 92 -11.39 -16.93 -3.09
N PRO A 93 -12.50 -17.31 -2.43
CA PRO A 93 -13.13 -16.50 -1.41
C PRO A 93 -12.26 -16.30 -0.17
N LYS A 94 -11.23 -17.13 0.06
CA LYS A 94 -10.32 -17.03 1.20
C LYS A 94 -9.37 -15.84 1.10
N VAL A 95 -9.05 -15.39 -0.11
CA VAL A 95 -8.08 -14.30 -0.32
C VAL A 95 -8.52 -13.02 0.40
N ALA A 96 -9.82 -12.70 0.33
CA ALA A 96 -10.39 -11.54 1.02
C ALA A 96 -10.25 -11.66 2.55
N GLN A 97 -10.46 -12.87 3.09
CA GLN A 97 -10.28 -13.14 4.51
C GLN A 97 -8.81 -12.93 4.93
N VAL A 98 -7.85 -13.50 4.18
CA VAL A 98 -6.42 -13.38 4.48
C VAL A 98 -5.95 -11.93 4.40
N VAL A 99 -6.41 -11.14 3.42
CA VAL A 99 -6.15 -9.69 3.38
C VAL A 99 -6.59 -9.04 4.70
N MET A 100 -7.82 -9.31 5.14
CA MET A 100 -8.35 -8.67 6.35
C MET A 100 -7.71 -9.20 7.63
N GLU A 101 -7.19 -10.44 7.65
CA GLU A 101 -6.38 -10.96 8.76
C GLU A 101 -5.09 -10.16 8.91
N HIS A 102 -4.34 -9.95 7.82
CA HIS A 102 -3.14 -9.11 7.84
C HIS A 102 -3.44 -7.65 8.24
N VAL A 103 -4.55 -7.06 7.77
CA VAL A 103 -4.96 -5.71 8.18
C VAL A 103 -5.22 -5.62 9.69
N ARG A 104 -5.68 -6.70 10.33
CA ARG A 104 -5.96 -6.74 11.77
C ARG A 104 -4.70 -6.88 12.62
N GLU A 105 -3.58 -7.30 12.05
CA GLU A 105 -2.30 -7.43 12.77
C GLU A 105 -1.89 -6.14 13.48
N LYS A 106 -1.22 -6.27 14.62
CA LYS A 106 -0.74 -5.13 15.39
C LYS A 106 0.29 -4.34 14.56
N VAL A 107 0.19 -3.01 14.57
CA VAL A 107 1.19 -2.16 13.92
C VAL A 107 2.52 -2.31 14.66
N ASN A 108 3.51 -2.88 13.98
CA ASN A 108 4.86 -3.07 14.52
C ASN A 108 5.76 -1.88 14.14
N PRO A 109 6.31 -1.12 15.11
CA PRO A 109 7.17 0.05 14.83
C PRO A 109 8.51 -0.32 14.17
N ARG A 110 8.88 -1.60 14.12
CA ARG A 110 10.05 -2.11 13.39
C ARG A 110 9.79 -2.40 11.92
N PHE A 111 8.57 -2.17 11.43
CA PHE A 111 8.14 -2.47 10.06
C PHE A 111 8.29 -3.94 9.64
N GLU A 112 8.27 -4.86 10.60
CA GLU A 112 8.06 -6.27 10.30
C GLU A 112 6.59 -6.49 9.88
N GLY A 113 6.35 -7.38 8.92
CA GLY A 113 4.99 -7.72 8.48
C GLY A 113 4.23 -6.57 7.82
N VAL A 114 4.89 -5.83 6.92
CA VAL A 114 4.32 -4.63 6.27
C VAL A 114 3.92 -4.84 4.83
N GLN A 115 4.33 -5.95 4.22
CA GLN A 115 4.01 -6.28 2.85
C GLN A 115 3.80 -7.77 2.71
N TYR A 116 2.73 -8.14 2.01
CA TYR A 116 2.30 -9.52 1.85
C TYR A 116 1.96 -9.80 0.39
N THR A 117 2.47 -10.93 -0.10
CA THR A 117 1.92 -11.59 -1.29
C THR A 117 0.81 -12.51 -0.80
N VAL A 118 -0.44 -12.11 -1.01
CA VAL A 118 -1.62 -12.79 -0.46
C VAL A 118 -2.12 -13.89 -1.39
N CYS A 119 -1.92 -13.72 -2.69
CA CYS A 119 -2.23 -14.70 -3.72
C CYS A 119 -1.24 -14.52 -4.87
N GLU A 120 -0.89 -15.60 -5.57
CA GLU A 120 0.01 -15.56 -6.72
C GLU A 120 -0.75 -15.56 -8.07
N ASN A 121 -2.02 -15.97 -8.09
CA ASN A 121 -2.83 -16.02 -9.30
C ASN A 121 -4.34 -15.76 -9.03
N PRO A 122 -4.85 -14.55 -9.30
CA PRO A 122 -4.10 -13.37 -9.72
C PRO A 122 -3.14 -12.91 -8.61
N LEU A 123 -2.06 -12.21 -8.97
CA LEU A 123 -1.08 -11.75 -7.99
C LEU A 123 -1.70 -10.63 -7.15
N VAL A 124 -1.89 -10.87 -5.85
CA VAL A 124 -2.44 -9.91 -4.89
C VAL A 124 -1.36 -9.48 -3.92
N LEU A 125 -1.06 -8.18 -3.94
CA LEU A 125 -0.11 -7.56 -3.03
C LEU A 125 -0.83 -6.62 -2.07
N LEU A 126 -0.69 -6.88 -0.77
CA LEU A 126 -1.06 -5.96 0.30
C LEU A 126 0.20 -5.26 0.80
N ASN A 127 0.19 -3.93 0.84
CA ASN A 127 1.26 -3.13 1.43
C ASN A 127 0.66 -2.21 2.49
N MET A 128 1.35 -2.12 3.62
CA MET A 128 1.02 -1.35 4.80
C MET A 128 2.28 -0.70 5.37
N VAL A 129 3.24 -0.30 4.52
CA VAL A 129 4.48 0.37 4.96
C VAL A 129 4.19 1.82 5.35
N ASP A 130 3.47 2.54 4.50
CA ASP A 130 3.08 3.94 4.71
C ASP A 130 1.57 4.10 4.61
N PHE A 131 1.02 4.17 3.40
CA PHE A 131 -0.41 4.10 3.16
C PHE A 131 -0.78 2.67 2.81
N LEU A 132 -1.84 2.16 3.43
CA LEU A 132 -2.38 0.86 3.06
C LEU A 132 -2.83 0.91 1.59
N TYR A 133 -2.29 0.02 0.78
CA TYR A 133 -2.78 -0.26 -0.56
C TYR A 133 -2.83 -1.75 -0.86
N LEU A 134 -3.78 -2.10 -1.70
CA LEU A 134 -3.98 -3.42 -2.27
C LEU A 134 -3.89 -3.29 -3.78
N LYS A 135 -3.06 -4.13 -4.40
CA LYS A 135 -2.93 -4.23 -5.86
C LYS A 135 -3.18 -5.64 -6.30
N VAL A 136 -4.00 -5.79 -7.34
CA VAL A 136 -4.24 -7.07 -8.01
C VAL A 136 -3.68 -6.96 -9.42
N TYR A 137 -2.76 -7.85 -9.76
CA TYR A 137 -2.20 -7.99 -11.10
C TYR A 137 -2.78 -9.24 -11.72
N PHE A 138 -3.32 -9.11 -12.92
CA PHE A 138 -3.89 -10.23 -13.67
C PHE A 138 -3.45 -10.15 -15.12
N VAL A 139 -3.38 -11.31 -15.74
CA VAL A 139 -3.15 -11.42 -17.18
C VAL A 139 -4.42 -10.97 -17.88
N ASP A 140 -4.32 -9.91 -18.67
CA ASP A 140 -5.38 -9.45 -19.54
C ASP A 140 -5.20 -10.12 -20.92
N PRO A 141 -6.11 -11.02 -21.32
CA PRO A 141 -6.02 -11.71 -22.60
C PRO A 141 -6.37 -10.82 -23.81
N HIS A 142 -6.77 -9.56 -23.58
CA HIS A 142 -7.16 -8.60 -24.62
C HIS A 142 -6.03 -7.65 -25.02
#